data_AF-A0AAA9ZD57-F1
#
_entry.id   AF-A0AAA9ZD57-F1
#
_cell.length_a   1.000
_cell.length_b   1.000
_cell.length_c   1.000
_cell.angle_alpha   90.00
_cell.angle_beta   90.00
_cell.angle_gamma   90.00
#
_symmetry.space_group_name_H-M   'P 1'
#
loop_
_entity.id
_entity.type
_entity.pdbx_description
1 polymer ?
#
loop_
_entity_poly.entity_id
_entity_poly.type
_entity_poly.pdbx_seq_one_letter_code
_entity_poly.pdbx_strand_id
1 'polypeptide(L)'
;MSIPLKYGAIKQALVPKSDFNRYLVAFIAALVLLALWFGGNSVSEADGERLSLDLVDIPQIVLDKDAELARARNRNCSYWDCFNVYRCGQRGLAGTEEHERISIYVYPLKEYVDGDTRKPAFQLTKEFYTILKTIVNSPYYTANPNEACLFVPTLDTLNQNRIDVNLVGKALASLP
;
A
#
# COMPACT_ATOMS: atom_id res chain seq x y z
N MET A 1 -80.62 18.13 7.39
CA MET A 1 -80.08 18.23 8.77
C MET A 1 -79.61 16.84 9.18
N SER A 2 -78.38 16.75 9.71
CA SER A 2 -77.81 15.63 10.48
C SER A 2 -77.38 14.35 9.72
N ILE A 3 -76.09 14.25 9.38
CA ILE A 3 -75.38 12.99 9.05
C ILE A 3 -74.77 12.45 10.36
N PRO A 4 -74.96 11.17 10.74
CA PRO A 4 -74.31 10.64 11.94
C PRO A 4 -72.86 10.21 11.67
N LEU A 5 -71.92 10.78 12.42
CA LEU A 5 -70.53 10.32 12.49
C LEU A 5 -70.44 9.09 13.39
N LYS A 6 -70.06 7.95 12.80
CA LYS A 6 -69.77 6.71 13.53
C LYS A 6 -68.32 6.77 14.02
N TYR A 7 -68.11 7.17 15.27
CA TYR A 7 -66.81 7.07 15.93
C TYR A 7 -66.52 5.61 16.29
N GLY A 8 -65.55 5.02 15.61
CA GLY A 8 -64.96 3.74 16.01
C GLY A 8 -64.02 3.94 17.20
N ALA A 9 -64.21 3.17 18.26
CA ALA A 9 -63.32 3.17 19.41
C ALA A 9 -61.95 2.59 19.02
N ILE A 10 -60.90 3.40 19.14
CA ILE A 10 -59.51 2.93 19.05
C ILE A 10 -59.21 2.17 20.34
N LYS A 11 -59.14 0.84 20.27
CA LYS A 11 -58.59 0.03 21.37
C LYS A 11 -57.09 0.30 21.46
N GLN A 12 -56.66 1.02 22.49
CA GLN A 12 -55.25 1.04 22.88
C GLN A 12 -54.88 -0.37 23.34
N ALA A 13 -53.99 -1.02 22.59
CA ALA A 13 -53.40 -2.29 23.00
C ALA A 13 -52.47 -2.02 24.18
N LEU A 14 -52.96 -2.28 25.39
CA LEU A 14 -52.17 -2.26 26.61
C LEU A 14 -51.23 -3.48 26.55
N VAL A 15 -50.01 -3.30 26.08
CA VAL A 15 -48.97 -4.33 26.14
C VAL A 15 -48.69 -4.59 27.62
N PRO A 16 -48.95 -5.80 28.16
CA PRO A 16 -48.70 -6.08 29.56
C PRO A 16 -47.21 -5.95 29.85
N LYS A 17 -46.87 -5.29 30.97
CA LYS A 17 -45.50 -4.93 31.39
C LYS A 17 -44.49 -6.10 31.36
N SER A 18 -45.00 -7.33 31.52
CA SER A 18 -44.26 -8.60 31.37
C SER A 18 -43.69 -8.78 29.95
N ASP A 19 -44.51 -8.54 28.93
CA ASP A 19 -44.14 -8.79 27.55
C ASP A 19 -43.19 -7.71 27.04
N PHE A 20 -43.35 -6.46 27.50
CA PHE A 20 -42.42 -5.37 27.21
C PHE A 20 -40.99 -5.70 27.68
N ASN A 21 -40.82 -6.25 28.88
CA ASN A 21 -39.51 -6.66 29.39
C ASN A 21 -38.94 -7.84 28.58
N ARG A 22 -39.78 -8.77 28.12
CA ARG A 22 -39.33 -9.90 27.27
C ARG A 22 -38.84 -9.40 25.90
N TYR A 23 -39.55 -8.45 25.28
CA TYR A 23 -39.13 -7.83 24.03
C TYR A 23 -37.87 -6.97 24.20
N LEU A 24 -37.75 -6.24 25.32
CA LEU A 24 -36.55 -5.45 25.63
C LEU A 24 -35.32 -6.34 25.79
N VAL A 25 -35.44 -7.44 26.53
CA VAL A 25 -34.34 -8.41 26.72
C VAL A 25 -33.97 -9.07 25.39
N ALA A 26 -34.95 -9.45 24.56
CA ALA A 26 -34.70 -10.02 23.24
C ALA A 26 -34.00 -9.01 22.31
N PHE A 27 -34.37 -7.73 22.35
CA PHE A 27 -33.74 -6.67 21.57
C PHE A 27 -32.28 -6.42 22.01
N ILE A 28 -32.03 -6.36 23.32
CA ILE A 28 -30.66 -6.22 23.85
C ILE A 28 -29.81 -7.44 23.48
N ALA A 29 -30.36 -8.66 23.61
CA ALA A 29 -29.66 -9.88 23.20
C ALA A 29 -29.34 -9.88 21.70
N ALA A 30 -30.26 -9.42 20.85
CA ALA A 30 -30.02 -9.28 19.42
C ALA A 30 -28.92 -8.25 19.10
N LEU A 31 -28.90 -7.11 19.79
CA LEU A 31 -27.84 -6.11 19.65
C LEU A 31 -26.48 -6.64 20.12
N VAL A 32 -26.43 -7.41 21.20
CA VAL A 32 -25.19 -8.05 21.68
C VAL A 32 -24.72 -9.10 20.67
N LEU A 33 -25.62 -9.92 20.12
CA LEU A 33 -25.27 -10.89 19.08
C LEU A 33 -24.78 -10.21 17.80
N LEU A 34 -25.41 -9.11 17.39
CA LEU A 34 -24.94 -8.26 16.29
C LEU A 34 -23.56 -7.68 16.60
N ALA A 35 -23.34 -7.13 17.79
CA ALA A 35 -22.05 -6.59 18.20
C ALA A 35 -20.95 -7.67 18.28
N LEU A 36 -21.28 -8.91 18.63
CA LEU A 36 -20.33 -10.03 18.62
C LEU A 36 -20.06 -10.54 17.20
N TRP A 37 -21.06 -10.54 16.32
CA TRP A 37 -20.89 -10.89 14.90
C TRP A 37 -20.11 -9.83 14.12
N PHE A 38 -20.36 -8.55 14.38
CA PHE A 38 -19.68 -7.44 13.72
C PHE A 38 -18.39 -7.00 14.41
N GLY A 39 -18.26 -7.22 15.72
CA GLY A 39 -17.09 -6.84 16.52
C GLY A 39 -15.94 -7.83 16.48
N GLY A 40 -16.10 -8.98 15.81
CA GLY A 40 -15.05 -9.98 15.62
C GLY A 40 -14.13 -9.75 14.42
N ASN A 41 -14.49 -8.84 13.51
CA ASN A 41 -13.66 -8.50 12.34
C ASN A 41 -12.96 -7.16 12.57
N SER A 42 -12.13 -7.07 13.61
CA SER A 42 -10.96 -6.21 13.51
C SER A 42 -10.08 -6.84 12.44
N VAL A 43 -10.21 -6.39 11.19
CA VAL A 43 -9.17 -6.60 10.18
C VAL A 43 -7.92 -6.02 10.81
N SER A 44 -7.04 -6.88 11.31
CA SER A 44 -5.67 -6.51 11.57
C SER A 44 -5.13 -6.06 10.23
N GLU A 45 -5.10 -4.74 10.04
CA GLU A 45 -4.24 -4.09 9.08
C GLU A 45 -2.87 -4.72 9.32
N ALA A 46 -2.44 -5.55 8.38
CA ALA A 46 -1.09 -6.05 8.39
C ALA A 46 -0.23 -4.81 8.22
N ASP A 47 0.17 -4.21 9.34
CA ASP A 47 1.26 -3.25 9.42
C ASP A 47 2.51 -4.04 9.03
N GLY A 48 2.62 -4.28 7.72
CA GLY A 48 3.81 -4.84 7.12
C GLY A 48 4.91 -3.88 7.50
N GLU A 49 5.90 -4.39 8.23
CA GLU A 49 7.03 -3.64 8.73
C GLU A 49 7.51 -2.64 7.66
N ARG A 50 7.28 -1.35 7.91
CA ARG A 50 7.62 -0.32 6.92
C ARG A 50 9.12 -0.38 6.66
N LEU A 51 9.54 -0.24 5.40
CA LEU A 51 10.96 -0.24 5.03
C LEU A 51 11.74 0.76 5.90
N SER A 52 12.67 0.25 6.70
CA SER A 52 13.64 1.09 7.40
C SER A 52 14.66 1.63 6.38
N LEU A 53 14.79 2.96 6.32
CA LEU A 53 15.81 3.65 5.53
C LEU A 53 16.99 4.05 6.42
N ASP A 54 17.42 3.15 7.30
CA ASP A 54 18.60 3.39 8.12
C ASP A 54 19.86 3.46 7.25
N LEU A 55 20.72 4.43 7.58
CA LEU A 55 22.00 4.63 6.92
C LEU A 55 23.14 3.89 7.63
N VAL A 56 22.86 3.30 8.79
CA VAL A 56 23.77 2.43 9.52
C VAL A 56 23.80 1.06 8.85
N ASP A 57 25.01 0.55 8.58
CA ASP A 57 25.26 -0.80 8.06
C ASP A 57 24.51 -1.14 6.75
N ILE A 58 24.55 -0.24 5.76
CA ILE A 58 23.97 -0.48 4.44
C ILE A 58 24.68 -1.69 3.78
N PRO A 59 23.95 -2.74 3.37
CA PRO A 59 24.55 -3.90 2.76
C PRO A 59 25.21 -3.54 1.42
N GLN A 60 26.42 -4.06 1.23
CA GLN A 60 27.18 -3.82 0.02
C GLN A 60 27.08 -5.00 -0.94
N ILE A 61 26.77 -4.72 -2.21
CA ILE A 61 26.71 -5.67 -3.31
C ILE A 61 27.89 -5.42 -4.23
N VAL A 62 28.67 -6.48 -4.45
CA VAL A 62 29.81 -6.46 -5.35
C VAL A 62 29.34 -6.83 -6.75
N LEU A 63 29.64 -5.99 -7.73
CA LEU A 63 29.31 -6.20 -9.12
C LEU A 63 30.51 -6.81 -9.84
N ASP A 64 30.33 -8.02 -10.36
CA ASP A 64 31.35 -8.71 -11.14
C ASP A 64 31.65 -8.00 -12.47
N LYS A 65 32.84 -8.24 -13.03
CA LYS A 65 33.26 -7.67 -14.32
C LYS A 65 32.34 -8.10 -15.46
N ASP A 66 31.93 -9.36 -15.43
CA ASP A 66 31.10 -10.03 -16.42
C ASP A 66 29.60 -9.99 -16.07
N ALA A 67 29.21 -9.28 -15.00
CA ALA A 67 27.80 -9.05 -14.67
C ALA A 67 27.05 -8.43 -15.85
N GLU A 68 25.82 -8.91 -16.07
CA GLU A 68 24.96 -8.45 -17.16
C GLU A 68 24.70 -6.94 -17.04
N LEU A 69 24.78 -6.23 -18.18
CA LEU A 69 24.38 -4.84 -18.26
C LEU A 69 22.87 -4.73 -18.46
N ALA A 70 22.26 -3.68 -17.90
CA ALA A 70 20.87 -3.36 -18.17
C ALA A 70 20.60 -3.33 -19.69
N ARG A 71 19.50 -3.97 -20.09
CA ARG A 71 19.08 -4.01 -21.49
C ARG A 71 18.93 -2.61 -22.04
N ALA A 72 19.27 -2.43 -23.31
CA ALA A 72 19.09 -1.17 -24.00
C ALA A 72 17.62 -0.72 -23.94
N ARG A 73 17.40 0.58 -23.72
CA ARG A 73 16.06 1.16 -23.66
C ARG A 73 15.30 0.86 -24.96
N ASN A 74 14.15 0.21 -24.83
CA ASN A 74 13.23 0.02 -25.95
C ASN A 74 12.62 1.38 -26.33
N ARG A 75 12.90 1.87 -27.55
CA ARG A 75 12.38 3.16 -28.05
C ARG A 75 10.93 3.10 -28.52
N ASN A 76 10.41 1.90 -28.79
CA ASN A 76 9.02 1.69 -29.21
C ASN A 76 8.11 1.35 -28.01
N CYS A 77 8.62 1.59 -26.82
CA CYS A 77 7.95 1.29 -25.57
C CYS A 77 6.78 2.26 -25.32
N SER A 78 5.60 1.73 -25.03
CA SER A 78 4.47 2.51 -24.54
C SER A 78 4.18 2.20 -23.06
N TYR A 79 3.29 3.00 -22.47
CA TYR A 79 2.81 2.80 -21.10
C TYR A 79 1.91 1.57 -20.92
N TRP A 80 1.59 0.85 -22.00
CA TRP A 80 0.90 -0.45 -21.97
C TRP A 80 1.85 -1.64 -22.20
N ASP A 81 2.97 -1.41 -22.90
CA ASP A 81 3.86 -2.49 -23.36
C ASP A 81 5.02 -2.76 -22.40
N CYS A 82 5.65 -1.72 -21.85
CA CYS A 82 6.73 -1.89 -20.87
C CYS A 82 6.30 -1.58 -19.45
N PHE A 83 5.16 -0.89 -19.32
CA PHE A 83 4.54 -0.56 -18.06
C PHE A 83 3.14 -1.13 -18.08
N ASN A 84 2.67 -1.68 -16.96
CA ASN A 84 1.32 -2.19 -16.86
C ASN A 84 0.50 -1.24 -15.99
N VAL A 85 -0.03 -0.18 -16.60
CA VAL A 85 -0.83 0.83 -15.87
C VAL A 85 -2.11 0.23 -15.25
N TYR A 86 -2.59 -0.92 -15.70
CA TYR A 86 -3.73 -1.58 -15.05
C TYR A 86 -3.41 -2.09 -13.64
N ARG A 87 -2.13 -2.23 -13.27
CA ARG A 87 -1.75 -2.48 -11.88
C ARG A 87 -1.95 -1.26 -10.98
N CYS A 88 -2.14 -0.09 -11.58
CA CYS A 88 -2.29 1.20 -10.90
C CYS A 88 -3.77 1.57 -10.85
N GLY A 89 -4.39 1.44 -9.67
CA GLY A 89 -5.80 1.81 -9.44
C GLY A 89 -6.73 0.65 -9.05
N GLN A 90 -6.29 -0.60 -9.16
CA GLN A 90 -7.14 -1.77 -8.85
C GLN A 90 -7.36 -2.08 -7.36
N ARG A 91 -6.85 -1.25 -6.44
CA ARG A 91 -6.94 -1.51 -5.00
C ARG A 91 -7.38 -0.27 -4.22
N GLY A 92 -8.68 0.01 -4.26
CA GLY A 92 -9.40 0.35 -3.03
C GLY A 92 -9.68 -0.96 -2.31
N LEU A 93 -9.54 -1.03 -0.98
CA LEU A 93 -9.95 -2.23 -0.24
C LEU A 93 -11.43 -2.50 -0.56
N ALA A 94 -11.76 -3.70 -1.02
CA ALA A 94 -13.13 -4.05 -1.36
C ALA A 94 -14.04 -3.83 -0.13
N GLY A 95 -14.86 -2.77 -0.17
CA GLY A 95 -15.76 -2.39 0.92
C GLY A 95 -15.32 -1.18 1.76
N THR A 96 -14.21 -0.51 1.46
CA THR A 96 -13.89 0.80 2.04
C THR A 96 -14.08 1.90 0.98
N GLU A 97 -14.47 3.09 1.41
CA GLU A 97 -14.48 4.29 0.55
C GLU A 97 -13.07 4.82 0.27
N GLU A 98 -12.09 3.92 0.09
CA GLU A 98 -10.77 4.32 -0.34
C GLU A 98 -10.74 4.46 -1.86
N HIS A 99 -10.41 5.67 -2.31
CA HIS A 99 -10.18 5.96 -3.71
C HIS A 99 -9.06 5.08 -4.28
N GLU A 100 -9.19 4.75 -5.58
CA GLU A 100 -8.14 4.11 -6.36
C GLU A 100 -6.82 4.87 -6.17
N ARG A 101 -5.80 4.18 -5.65
CA ARG A 101 -4.48 4.77 -5.41
C ARG A 101 -3.37 3.97 -6.06
N ILE A 102 -2.29 4.68 -6.40
CA ILE A 102 -1.05 4.03 -6.82
C ILE A 102 -0.37 3.39 -5.60
N SER A 103 0.26 2.25 -5.83
CA SER A 103 1.09 1.57 -4.84
C SER A 103 2.54 1.58 -5.32
N ILE A 104 3.47 1.91 -4.42
CA ILE A 104 4.88 2.12 -4.73
C ILE A 104 5.71 1.21 -3.84
N TYR A 105 6.48 0.32 -4.45
CA TYR A 105 7.50 -0.47 -3.77
C TYR A 105 8.86 0.23 -3.91
N VAL A 106 9.53 0.42 -2.78
CA VAL A 106 10.88 0.96 -2.71
C VAL A 106 11.81 -0.21 -2.40
N TYR A 107 12.84 -0.41 -3.22
CA TYR A 107 13.86 -1.43 -2.92
C TYR A 107 14.61 -1.07 -1.64
N PRO A 108 15.13 -2.03 -0.86
CA PRO A 108 15.98 -1.74 0.28
C PRO A 108 17.28 -1.04 -0.13
N LEU A 109 17.80 -0.17 0.75
CA LEU A 109 19.09 0.50 0.55
C LEU A 109 20.20 -0.53 0.36
N LYS A 110 21.00 -0.34 -0.69
CA LYS A 110 22.16 -1.17 -1.02
C LYS A 110 23.24 -0.28 -1.60
N GLU A 111 24.49 -0.53 -1.22
CA GLU A 111 25.64 0.08 -1.85
C GLU A 111 26.19 -0.85 -2.91
N TYR A 112 26.30 -0.40 -4.16
CA TYR A 112 26.84 -1.21 -5.25
C TYR A 112 28.26 -0.77 -5.54
N VAL A 113 29.20 -1.71 -5.53
CA VAL A 113 30.63 -1.45 -5.75
C VAL A 113 31.19 -2.34 -6.84
N ASP A 114 32.20 -1.82 -7.53
CA ASP A 114 33.00 -2.58 -8.49
C ASP A 114 33.81 -3.70 -7.81
N GLY A 115 33.90 -4.85 -8.48
CA GLY A 115 34.61 -6.03 -7.99
C GLY A 115 36.10 -5.82 -7.69
N ASP A 116 36.82 -5.09 -8.53
CA ASP A 116 38.28 -4.93 -8.36
C ASP A 116 38.63 -3.66 -7.62
N THR A 117 38.06 -2.54 -8.06
CA THR A 117 38.46 -1.21 -7.57
C THR A 117 37.75 -0.84 -6.29
N ARG A 118 36.67 -1.58 -5.94
CA ARG A 118 35.80 -1.28 -4.80
C ARG A 118 35.17 0.11 -4.88
N LYS A 119 35.20 0.73 -6.06
CA LYS A 119 34.63 2.04 -6.31
C LYS A 119 33.10 1.93 -6.32
N PRO A 120 32.38 2.86 -5.67
CA PRO A 120 30.93 2.84 -5.67
C PRO A 120 30.36 3.23 -7.04
N ALA A 121 29.24 2.62 -7.40
CA ALA A 121 28.50 2.90 -8.64
C ALA A 121 27.87 4.30 -8.63
N PHE A 122 27.45 4.79 -7.46
CA PHE A 122 26.85 6.11 -7.24
C PHE A 122 27.10 6.55 -5.79
N GLN A 123 26.75 7.79 -5.48
CA GLN A 123 26.77 8.30 -4.11
C GLN A 123 25.36 8.77 -3.75
N LEU A 124 24.78 8.20 -2.68
CA LEU A 124 23.47 8.59 -2.20
C LEU A 124 23.48 10.04 -1.73
N THR A 125 22.67 10.88 -2.36
CA THR A 125 22.50 12.28 -1.96
C THR A 125 21.37 12.46 -0.95
N LYS A 126 21.40 13.59 -0.24
CA LYS A 126 20.34 13.96 0.71
C LYS A 126 19.01 14.17 -0.01
N GLU A 127 19.05 14.72 -1.22
CA GLU A 127 17.90 15.00 -2.07
C GLU A 127 17.18 13.69 -2.43
N PHE A 128 17.91 12.70 -2.95
CA PHE A 128 17.33 11.42 -3.29
C PHE A 128 16.84 10.66 -2.06
N TYR A 129 17.61 10.65 -0.96
CA TYR A 129 17.17 10.07 0.31
C TYR A 129 15.86 10.70 0.81
N THR A 130 15.70 12.01 0.66
CA THR A 130 14.46 12.72 1.02
C THR A 130 13.28 12.24 0.17
N ILE A 131 13.49 12.01 -1.13
CA ILE A 131 12.47 11.44 -2.02
C ILE A 131 12.07 10.05 -1.52
N LEU A 132 13.03 9.16 -1.26
CA LEU A 132 12.77 7.80 -0.75
C LEU A 132 11.98 7.83 0.56
N LYS A 133 12.43 8.65 1.51
CA LYS A 133 11.76 8.83 2.82
C LYS A 133 10.34 9.36 2.67
N THR A 134 10.12 10.29 1.74
CA THR A 134 8.79 10.83 1.46
C THR A 134 7.86 9.76 0.92
N ILE A 135 8.34 8.92 0.00
CA ILE A 135 7.56 7.79 -0.55
C ILE A 135 7.24 6.79 0.56
N VAL A 136 8.26 6.32 1.30
CA VAL A 136 8.10 5.30 2.37
C VAL A 136 7.18 5.78 3.49
N ASN A 137 7.08 7.09 3.75
CA ASN A 137 6.16 7.64 4.77
C ASN A 137 4.77 8.00 4.22
N SER A 138 4.54 7.85 2.93
CA SER A 138 3.26 8.17 2.29
C SER A 138 2.27 6.99 2.38
N PRO A 139 0.96 7.23 2.18
CA PRO A 139 -0.04 6.17 2.02
C PRO A 139 0.09 5.38 0.70
N TYR A 140 0.99 5.81 -0.20
CA TYR A 140 1.23 5.13 -1.47
C TYR A 140 2.28 4.01 -1.35
N TYR A 141 3.04 3.94 -0.25
CA TYR A 141 4.04 2.89 -0.05
C TYR A 141 3.39 1.53 0.22
N THR A 142 3.97 0.47 -0.35
CA THR A 142 3.69 -0.93 0.02
C THR A 142 4.99 -1.69 0.23
N ALA A 143 5.01 -2.55 1.26
CA ALA A 143 6.11 -3.48 1.50
C ALA A 143 6.04 -4.72 0.58
N ASN A 144 4.89 -4.97 -0.07
CA ASN A 144 4.69 -6.12 -0.94
C ASN A 144 4.90 -5.74 -2.42
N PRO A 145 5.96 -6.22 -3.10
CA PRO A 145 6.21 -5.89 -4.51
C PRO A 145 5.12 -6.42 -5.46
N ASN A 146 4.38 -7.45 -5.07
CA ASN A 146 3.26 -7.97 -5.87
C ASN A 146 2.06 -7.00 -5.86
N GLU A 147 1.98 -6.16 -4.82
CA GLU A 147 0.94 -5.14 -4.71
C GLU A 147 1.28 -3.85 -5.43
N ALA A 148 2.57 -3.63 -5.72
CA ALA A 148 3.07 -2.39 -6.29
C ALA A 148 2.74 -2.20 -7.76
N CYS A 149 2.42 -0.96 -8.11
CA CYS A 149 2.30 -0.44 -9.46
C CYS A 149 3.64 0.17 -9.91
N LEU A 150 4.31 0.93 -9.04
CA LEU A 150 5.60 1.56 -9.31
C LEU A 150 6.70 0.93 -8.47
N PHE A 151 7.90 0.84 -9.06
CA PHE A 151 9.10 0.31 -8.42
C PHE A 151 10.18 1.37 -8.41
N VAL A 152 10.71 1.69 -7.24
CA VAL A 152 11.72 2.74 -7.05
C VAL A 152 13.00 2.09 -6.52
N PRO A 153 14.03 1.89 -7.38
CA PRO A 153 15.32 1.42 -6.92
C PRO A 153 16.02 2.50 -6.11
N THR A 154 16.75 2.10 -5.07
CA THR A 154 17.57 3.00 -4.24
C THR A 154 18.91 3.29 -4.90
N LEU A 155 18.88 3.66 -6.17
CA LEU A 155 20.02 4.03 -6.99
C LEU A 155 19.89 5.52 -7.30
N ASP A 156 20.75 6.35 -6.73
CA ASP A 156 20.69 7.79 -6.95
C ASP A 156 21.24 8.15 -8.33
N THR A 157 20.32 8.39 -9.27
CA THR A 157 20.63 8.84 -10.62
C THR A 157 20.21 10.29 -10.87
N LEU A 158 19.96 11.09 -9.83
CA LEU A 158 19.55 12.49 -9.99
C LEU A 158 20.62 13.33 -10.67
N ASN A 159 21.90 12.93 -10.55
CA ASN A 159 23.02 13.60 -11.19
C ASN A 159 23.93 12.59 -11.92
N GLN A 160 23.78 12.51 -13.25
CA GLN A 160 24.58 11.61 -14.09
C GLN A 160 26.08 11.91 -14.05
N ASN A 161 26.51 13.12 -13.67
CA ASN A 161 27.93 13.45 -13.54
C ASN A 161 28.58 12.79 -12.31
N ARG A 162 27.78 12.22 -11.41
CA ARG A 162 28.24 11.59 -10.15
C ARG A 162 28.04 10.08 -10.10
N ILE A 163 27.74 9.46 -11.25
CA ILE A 163 27.54 8.01 -11.34
C ILE A 163 28.51 7.38 -12.33
N ASP A 164 28.83 6.12 -12.10
CA ASP A 164 29.44 5.25 -13.09
C ASP A 164 28.33 4.54 -13.87
N VAL A 165 28.07 4.97 -15.11
CA VAL A 165 26.93 4.52 -15.91
C VAL A 165 26.97 3.00 -16.14
N ASN A 166 28.15 2.40 -16.27
CA ASN A 166 28.30 0.96 -16.47
C ASN A 166 27.97 0.20 -15.19
N LEU A 167 28.50 0.63 -14.04
CA LEU A 167 28.21 0.00 -12.76
C LEU A 167 26.74 0.17 -12.36
N VAL A 168 26.15 1.35 -12.58
CA VAL A 168 24.72 1.56 -12.37
C VAL A 168 23.88 0.68 -13.31
N GLY A 169 24.30 0.51 -14.57
CA GLY A 169 23.66 -0.41 -15.50
C GLY A 169 23.66 -1.86 -15.00
N LYS A 170 24.78 -2.33 -14.44
CA LYS A 170 24.87 -3.65 -13.81
C LYS A 170 24.02 -3.76 -12.55
N ALA A 171 24.04 -2.73 -11.70
CA ALA A 171 23.21 -2.67 -10.48
C ALA A 171 21.72 -2.77 -10.82
N LEU A 172 21.26 -2.04 -11.84
CA LEU A 172 19.87 -2.09 -12.33
C LEU A 172 19.50 -3.48 -12.88
N ALA A 173 20.42 -4.16 -13.57
CA ALA A 173 20.20 -5.53 -14.06
C ALA A 173 20.13 -6.58 -12.94
N SER A 174 20.76 -6.31 -11.79
CA SER A 174 20.76 -7.20 -10.62
C SER A 174 19.52 -7.09 -9.73
N LEU A 175 18.60 -6.18 -10.04
CA LEU A 175 17.36 -6.03 -9.26
C LEU A 175 16.44 -7.25 -9.48
N PRO A 176 15.82 -7.78 -8.43
CA PRO A 176 14.95 -8.96 -8.51
C PRO A 176 13.60 -8.69 -9.18
#